data_AF-A0A328EL56-F1
#
_entry.id   AF-A0A328EL56-F1
#
_cell.length_a   1.000
_cell.length_b   1.000
_cell.length_c   1.000
_cell.angle_alpha   90.00
_cell.angle_beta   90.00
_cell.angle_gamma   90.00
#
_symmetry.space_group_name_H-M   'P 1'
#
loop_
_entity.id
_entity.type
_entity.pdbx_description
1 polymer ?
#
loop_
_entity_poly.entity_id
_entity_poly.type
_entity_poly.pdbx_seq_one_letter_code
_entity_poly.pdbx_strand_id
1 'polypeptide(L)'
;MDPPVAYKPVIYLYPEHKQEIKVQLDYQGELIADYPAYDEKLRGWEVIASPEGTLINKTDGKEYSYLFREGKPAQKSDYDLTKGFVVKGSETRAFLQQKLAEIGLTPKEYNEFIVYRYPKMKDNPYNLIHFAGESYTKTAPLTITPKEDSLLRVFMVFKALQEPIEVKAQTFEPFERKGFTVVERGGSEL
;
A
#
# COMPACT_ATOMS: atom_id res chain seq x y z
N MET A 1 -12.34 -9.25 19.36
CA MET A 1 -12.07 -9.14 17.91
C MET A 1 -10.65 -8.65 17.77
N ASP A 2 -9.81 -9.50 17.22
CA ASP A 2 -8.41 -9.17 16.92
C ASP A 2 -8.36 -7.98 15.96
N PRO A 3 -7.32 -7.13 16.05
CA PRO A 3 -7.14 -6.04 15.11
C PRO A 3 -7.02 -6.61 13.69
N PRO A 4 -7.65 -5.97 12.68
CA PRO A 4 -7.56 -6.42 11.31
C PRO A 4 -6.11 -6.42 10.85
N VAL A 5 -5.68 -7.51 10.22
CA VAL A 5 -4.31 -7.66 9.69
C VAL A 5 -4.09 -6.65 8.56
N ALA A 6 -2.94 -5.98 8.53
CA ALA A 6 -2.53 -5.20 7.38
C ALA A 6 -2.11 -6.17 6.27
N TYR A 7 -2.99 -6.36 5.30
CA TYR A 7 -2.77 -7.28 4.20
C TYR A 7 -1.94 -6.59 3.10
N LYS A 8 -0.80 -7.18 2.78
CA LYS A 8 -0.01 -6.90 1.58
C LYS A 8 0.36 -5.42 1.30
N PRO A 9 0.98 -4.67 2.24
CA PRO A 9 1.86 -3.58 1.85
C PRO A 9 2.97 -4.07 0.91
N VAL A 10 3.06 -3.47 -0.27
CA VAL A 10 4.17 -3.66 -1.20
C VAL A 10 4.80 -2.31 -1.53
N ILE A 11 6.12 -2.28 -1.67
CA ILE A 11 6.92 -1.08 -1.93
C ILE A 11 7.66 -1.26 -3.26
N TYR A 12 7.40 -0.34 -4.19
CA TYR A 12 8.09 -0.20 -5.47
C TYR A 12 9.11 0.94 -5.40
N LEU A 13 10.27 0.74 -6.01
CA LEU A 13 11.35 1.71 -6.07
C LEU A 13 11.68 2.01 -7.54
N TYR A 14 11.62 3.28 -7.93
CA TYR A 14 11.87 3.74 -9.30
C TYR A 14 12.94 4.84 -9.29
N PRO A 15 14.22 4.48 -9.15
CA PRO A 15 15.30 5.46 -9.23
C PRO A 15 15.54 5.94 -10.66
N GLU A 16 16.22 7.07 -10.86
CA GLU A 16 16.57 7.56 -12.19
C GLU A 16 17.67 6.73 -12.87
N HIS A 17 18.50 6.07 -12.07
CA HIS A 17 19.57 5.20 -12.51
C HIS A 17 19.63 3.97 -11.61
N LYS A 18 20.24 2.89 -12.08
CA LYS A 18 20.47 1.73 -11.23
C LYS A 18 21.33 2.12 -10.03
N GLN A 19 20.81 1.94 -8.81
CA GLN A 19 21.51 2.37 -7.59
C GLN A 19 21.16 1.50 -6.39
N GLU A 20 22.02 1.56 -5.37
CA GLU A 20 21.76 0.94 -4.07
C GLU A 20 20.76 1.78 -3.28
N ILE A 21 19.79 1.11 -2.68
CA ILE A 21 18.74 1.72 -1.88
C ILE A 21 18.56 0.89 -0.60
N LYS A 22 18.59 1.58 0.52
CA LYS A 22 18.22 1.06 1.82
C LYS A 22 16.80 1.53 2.15
N VAL A 23 15.92 0.60 2.50
CA VAL A 23 14.53 0.84 2.88
C VAL A 23 14.33 0.35 4.31
N GLN A 24 14.12 1.25 5.25
CA GLN A 24 13.92 0.93 6.67
C GLN A 24 12.47 1.19 7.07
N LEU A 25 11.89 0.26 7.82
CA LEU A 25 10.51 0.28 8.26
C LEU A 25 10.46 0.22 9.80
N ASP A 26 9.92 1.26 10.41
CA ASP A 26 9.66 1.32 11.85
C ASP A 26 8.19 0.97 12.14
N TYR A 27 7.81 -0.30 11.96
CA TYR A 27 6.42 -0.70 12.11
C TYR A 27 6.00 -0.80 13.58
N GLN A 28 4.92 -0.09 13.96
CA GLN A 28 4.30 -0.17 15.27
C GLN A 28 3.38 -1.40 15.38
N GLY A 29 3.98 -2.57 15.30
CA GLY A 29 3.28 -3.84 15.30
C GLY A 29 4.23 -5.00 15.10
N GLU A 30 3.66 -6.15 14.78
CA GLU A 30 4.39 -7.37 14.50
C GLU A 30 4.40 -7.62 12.99
N LEU A 31 5.56 -7.84 12.39
CA LEU A 31 5.65 -8.38 11.03
C LEU A 31 5.35 -9.88 11.07
N ILE A 32 4.42 -10.33 10.22
CA ILE A 32 3.99 -11.74 10.19
C ILE A 32 4.36 -12.45 8.89
N ALA A 33 4.73 -11.69 7.86
CA ALA A 33 5.28 -12.19 6.61
C ALA A 33 6.07 -11.07 5.92
N ASP A 34 7.06 -11.47 5.13
CA ASP A 34 7.93 -10.58 4.37
C ASP A 34 8.54 -11.33 3.19
N TYR A 35 8.79 -10.59 2.10
CA TYR A 35 9.41 -11.12 0.89
C TYR A 35 9.96 -9.97 0.03
N PRO A 36 11.29 -9.85 -0.21
CA PRO A 36 12.38 -10.66 0.35
C PRO A 36 12.42 -10.66 1.89
N ALA A 37 13.25 -11.53 2.46
CA ALA A 37 13.41 -11.64 3.91
C ALA A 37 13.76 -10.28 4.54
N TYR A 38 13.02 -9.86 5.55
CA TYR A 38 13.28 -8.64 6.32
C TYR A 38 14.54 -8.80 7.17
N ASP A 39 15.44 -7.82 7.14
CA ASP A 39 16.64 -7.79 7.96
C ASP A 39 16.37 -7.02 9.27
N GLU A 40 16.31 -7.76 10.38
CA GLU A 40 16.07 -7.21 11.73
C GLU A 40 17.18 -6.26 12.23
N LYS A 41 18.43 -6.46 11.80
CA LYS A 41 19.55 -5.59 12.21
C LYS A 41 19.50 -4.26 11.48
N LEU A 42 19.19 -4.32 10.18
CA LEU A 42 18.96 -3.15 9.34
C LEU A 42 17.63 -2.46 9.66
N ARG A 43 16.68 -3.22 10.20
CA ARG A 43 15.26 -2.90 10.30
C ARG A 43 14.64 -2.61 8.92
N GLY A 44 14.92 -3.47 7.94
CA GLY A 44 14.53 -3.20 6.57
C GLY A 44 15.13 -4.11 5.50
N TRP A 45 15.34 -3.54 4.33
CA TRP A 45 15.95 -4.18 3.17
C TRP A 45 17.04 -3.31 2.55
N GLU A 46 18.04 -3.96 1.98
CA GLU A 46 19.07 -3.34 1.15
C GLU A 46 19.01 -3.97 -0.24
N VAL A 47 18.75 -3.15 -1.25
CA VAL A 47 18.54 -3.62 -2.63
C VAL A 47 19.30 -2.77 -3.63
N ILE A 48 19.57 -3.34 -4.80
CA ILE A 48 19.93 -2.57 -6.00
C ILE A 48 18.67 -2.44 -6.84
N ALA A 49 18.15 -1.23 -6.98
CA ALA A 49 16.94 -0.97 -7.77
C ALA A 49 17.30 -0.41 -9.15
N SER A 50 16.55 -0.82 -10.17
CA SER A 50 16.65 -0.29 -11.53
C SER A 50 15.45 0.62 -11.87
N PRO A 51 15.57 1.55 -12.83
CA PRO A 51 14.50 2.50 -13.17
C PRO A 51 13.14 1.87 -13.57
N GLU A 52 13.16 0.67 -14.13
CA GLU A 52 11.98 -0.12 -14.50
C GLU A 52 11.23 -0.74 -13.30
N GLY A 53 11.80 -0.62 -12.09
CA GLY A 53 11.24 -1.09 -10.82
C GLY A 53 11.66 -2.51 -10.43
N THR A 54 12.65 -3.10 -11.11
CA THR A 54 13.24 -4.38 -10.72
C THR A 54 14.24 -4.18 -9.59
N LEU A 55 14.25 -5.10 -8.62
CA LEU A 55 15.11 -5.07 -7.44
C LEU A 55 16.00 -6.31 -7.40
N ILE A 56 17.28 -6.14 -7.08
CA ILE A 56 18.16 -7.23 -6.65
C ILE A 56 18.38 -7.09 -5.14
N ASN A 57 17.94 -8.07 -4.37
CA ASN A 57 18.15 -8.07 -2.92
C ASN A 57 19.62 -8.36 -2.59
N LYS A 58 20.27 -7.52 -1.79
CA LYS A 58 21.70 -7.68 -1.49
C LYS A 58 22.00 -8.88 -0.59
N THR A 59 21.01 -9.33 0.19
CA THR A 59 21.18 -10.46 1.12
C THR A 59 21.24 -11.81 0.42
N ASP A 60 20.41 -12.04 -0.60
CA ASP A 60 20.33 -13.34 -1.30
C ASP A 60 20.70 -13.27 -2.79
N GLY A 61 20.94 -12.08 -3.34
CA GLY A 61 21.30 -11.85 -4.73
C GLY A 61 20.18 -12.12 -5.74
N LYS A 62 18.93 -12.32 -5.30
CA LYS A 62 17.80 -12.67 -6.18
C LYS A 62 17.05 -11.42 -6.66
N GLU A 63 16.31 -11.62 -7.75
CA GLU A 63 15.48 -10.60 -8.37
C GLU A 63 14.06 -10.59 -7.80
N TYR A 64 13.53 -9.39 -7.56
CA TYR A 64 12.20 -9.13 -7.02
C TYR A 64 11.53 -7.97 -7.75
N SER A 65 10.20 -8.00 -7.83
CA SER A 65 9.41 -6.91 -8.43
C SER A 65 9.04 -5.79 -7.45
N TYR A 66 9.15 -6.05 -6.14
CA TYR A 66 8.83 -5.13 -5.04
C TYR A 66 9.31 -5.73 -3.71
N LEU A 67 9.35 -4.91 -2.66
CA LEU A 67 9.44 -5.37 -1.28
C LEU A 67 8.02 -5.62 -0.75
N PHE A 68 7.78 -6.72 -0.04
CA PHE A 68 6.48 -7.07 0.51
C PHE A 68 6.57 -7.31 2.01
N ARG A 69 5.49 -6.96 2.71
CA ARG A 69 5.26 -7.38 4.09
C ARG A 69 3.78 -7.60 4.39
N GLU A 70 3.51 -8.27 5.49
CA GLU A 70 2.25 -8.25 6.23
C GLU A 70 2.52 -8.00 7.70
N GLY A 71 1.58 -7.36 8.38
CA GLY A 71 1.75 -7.07 9.79
C GLY A 71 0.45 -6.98 10.56
N LYS A 72 0.54 -7.25 11.87
CA LYS A 72 -0.52 -7.01 12.83
C LYS A 72 -0.20 -5.72 13.58
N PRO A 73 -1.09 -4.71 13.55
CA PRO A 73 -0.83 -3.47 14.26
C PRO A 73 -0.94 -3.73 15.77
N ALA A 74 -0.09 -3.08 16.57
CA ALA A 74 -0.12 -3.22 18.03
C ALA A 74 -1.41 -2.64 18.65
N GLN A 75 -2.06 -1.71 17.94
CA GLN A 75 -3.30 -1.06 18.36
C GLN A 75 -4.33 -1.12 17.23
N LYS A 76 -5.60 -0.98 17.59
CA LYS A 76 -6.66 -0.81 16.59
C LYS A 76 -6.45 0.48 15.82
N SER A 77 -6.67 0.42 14.52
CA SER A 77 -6.58 1.58 13.65
C SER A 77 -7.73 2.56 13.90
N ASP A 78 -7.41 3.84 13.95
CA ASP A 78 -8.36 4.95 14.13
C ASP A 78 -8.72 5.56 12.76
N TYR A 79 -9.43 4.79 11.94
CA TYR A 79 -9.87 5.23 10.61
C TYR A 79 -11.16 6.04 10.70
N ASP A 80 -11.17 7.24 10.09
CA ASP A 80 -12.38 8.08 9.98
C ASP A 80 -13.31 7.54 8.88
N LEU A 81 -14.07 6.50 9.23
CA LEU A 81 -15.03 5.84 8.34
C LEU A 81 -16.27 6.68 8.02
N THR A 82 -16.37 7.92 8.51
CA THR A 82 -17.36 8.90 8.02
C THR A 82 -16.94 9.52 6.68
N LYS A 83 -15.69 9.30 6.26
CA LYS A 83 -15.14 9.72 4.98
C LYS A 83 -14.79 8.51 4.13
N GLY A 84 -15.06 8.57 2.84
CA GLY A 84 -14.73 7.48 1.92
C GLY A 84 -15.72 7.41 0.77
N PHE A 85 -15.98 6.18 0.33
CA PHE A 85 -16.85 5.90 -0.81
C PHE A 85 -17.68 4.65 -0.50
N VAL A 86 -18.98 4.71 -0.80
CA VAL A 86 -19.86 3.54 -0.74
C VAL A 86 -20.13 3.09 -2.17
N VAL A 87 -19.69 1.87 -2.48
CA VAL A 87 -19.66 1.34 -3.86
C VAL A 87 -20.33 -0.01 -3.88
N LYS A 88 -21.20 -0.28 -4.86
CA LYS A 88 -21.79 -1.62 -5.02
C LYS A 88 -20.70 -2.66 -5.32
N GLY A 89 -20.88 -3.90 -4.87
CA GLY A 89 -19.94 -4.99 -5.21
C GLY A 89 -19.73 -5.13 -6.72
N SER A 90 -20.81 -5.02 -7.49
CA SER A 90 -20.79 -5.08 -8.96
C SER A 90 -20.00 -3.95 -9.63
N GLU A 91 -19.85 -2.79 -8.98
CA GLU A 91 -19.18 -1.61 -9.52
C GLU A 91 -17.74 -1.47 -9.01
N THR A 92 -17.34 -2.30 -8.04
CA THR A 92 -16.07 -2.18 -7.32
C THR A 92 -14.86 -2.20 -8.25
N ARG A 93 -14.85 -3.05 -9.29
CA ARG A 93 -13.72 -3.13 -10.22
C ARG A 93 -13.48 -1.80 -10.95
N ALA A 94 -14.53 -1.23 -11.54
CA ALA A 94 -14.44 0.03 -12.27
C ALA A 94 -14.05 1.18 -11.33
N PHE A 95 -14.66 1.21 -10.14
CA PHE A 95 -14.31 2.18 -9.10
C PHE A 95 -12.82 2.11 -8.73
N LEU A 96 -12.28 0.92 -8.44
CA LEU A 96 -10.88 0.77 -8.06
C LEU A 96 -9.94 1.17 -9.19
N GLN A 97 -10.23 0.78 -10.44
CA GLN A 97 -9.41 1.18 -11.60
C GLN A 97 -9.36 2.70 -11.75
N GLN A 98 -10.50 3.38 -11.66
CA GLN A 98 -10.57 4.83 -11.77
C GLN A 98 -9.91 5.53 -10.58
N LYS A 99 -10.28 5.14 -9.35
CA LYS A 99 -9.87 5.87 -8.14
C LYS A 99 -8.38 5.69 -7.83
N LEU A 100 -7.83 4.49 -8.05
CA LEU A 100 -6.39 4.25 -7.84
C LEU A 100 -5.54 4.99 -8.89
N ALA A 101 -6.01 5.08 -10.13
CA ALA A 101 -5.36 5.90 -11.17
C ALA A 101 -5.42 7.40 -10.84
N GLU A 102 -6.56 7.90 -10.35
CA GLU A 102 -6.72 9.28 -9.87
C GLU A 102 -5.76 9.63 -8.74
N ILE A 103 -5.52 8.71 -7.80
CA ILE A 103 -4.53 8.87 -6.71
C ILE A 103 -3.08 8.88 -7.24
N GLY A 104 -2.86 8.41 -8.47
CA GLY A 104 -1.55 8.43 -9.12
C GLY A 104 -0.86 7.06 -9.20
N LEU A 105 -1.55 5.95 -8.92
CA LEU A 105 -1.01 4.62 -9.17
C LEU A 105 -1.01 4.29 -10.67
N THR A 106 0.07 3.67 -11.14
CA THR A 106 0.16 3.18 -12.52
C THR A 106 -0.57 1.85 -12.69
N PRO A 107 -0.88 1.41 -13.93
CA PRO A 107 -1.43 0.07 -14.17
C PRO A 107 -0.60 -1.06 -13.57
N LYS A 108 0.74 -0.95 -13.60
CA LYS A 108 1.63 -1.94 -12.97
C LYS A 108 1.39 -2.06 -11.46
N GLU A 109 1.12 -0.93 -10.80
CA GLU A 109 0.89 -0.88 -9.37
C GLU A 109 -0.54 -1.28 -9.02
N TYR A 110 -1.57 -0.70 -9.64
CA TYR A 110 -2.95 -0.97 -9.20
C TYR A 110 -3.49 -2.33 -9.66
N ASN A 111 -3.00 -2.94 -10.74
CA ASN A 111 -3.60 -4.17 -11.26
C ASN A 111 -3.51 -5.32 -10.25
N GLU A 112 -2.34 -5.55 -9.67
CA GLU A 112 -2.18 -6.61 -8.66
C GLU A 112 -2.96 -6.28 -7.37
N PHE A 113 -3.05 -5.00 -7.01
CA PHE A 113 -3.90 -4.55 -5.90
C PHE A 113 -5.37 -4.95 -6.12
N ILE A 114 -5.89 -4.70 -7.33
CA ILE A 114 -7.27 -5.04 -7.70
C ILE A 114 -7.45 -6.56 -7.73
N VAL A 115 -6.54 -7.32 -8.35
CA VAL A 115 -6.62 -8.80 -8.41
C VAL A 115 -6.73 -9.42 -7.02
N TYR A 116 -6.04 -8.88 -6.03
CA TYR A 116 -6.10 -9.38 -4.66
C TYR A 116 -7.38 -8.95 -3.91
N ARG A 117 -7.86 -7.72 -4.11
CA ARG A 117 -8.99 -7.15 -3.33
C ARG A 117 -10.36 -7.42 -3.94
N TYR A 118 -10.48 -7.26 -5.26
CA TYR A 118 -11.76 -7.35 -5.96
C TYR A 118 -12.54 -8.65 -5.66
N PRO A 119 -11.92 -9.85 -5.62
CA PRO A 119 -12.64 -11.08 -5.28
C PRO A 119 -13.33 -11.06 -3.91
N LYS A 120 -12.82 -10.28 -2.94
CA LYS A 120 -13.39 -10.14 -1.59
C LYS A 120 -14.53 -9.12 -1.51
N MET A 121 -14.67 -8.29 -2.54
CA MET A 121 -15.58 -7.14 -2.54
C MET A 121 -16.74 -7.30 -3.53
N LYS A 122 -16.55 -8.11 -4.58
CA LYS A 122 -17.46 -8.18 -5.73
C LYS A 122 -18.87 -8.68 -5.39
N ASP A 123 -19.00 -9.53 -4.38
CA ASP A 123 -20.27 -10.17 -3.99
C ASP A 123 -20.95 -9.45 -2.82
N ASN A 124 -20.31 -8.42 -2.25
CA ASN A 124 -20.93 -7.61 -1.20
C ASN A 124 -22.01 -6.72 -1.82
N PRO A 125 -23.18 -6.52 -1.16
CA PRO A 125 -24.18 -5.57 -1.64
C PRO A 125 -23.56 -4.18 -1.84
N TYR A 126 -22.82 -3.72 -0.83
CA TYR A 126 -22.04 -2.49 -0.86
C TYR A 126 -20.70 -2.68 -0.14
N ASN A 127 -19.72 -1.87 -0.50
CA ASN A 127 -18.43 -1.75 0.17
C ASN A 127 -18.24 -0.30 0.59
N LEU A 128 -18.01 -0.06 1.88
CA LEU A 128 -17.41 1.19 2.34
C LEU A 128 -15.91 1.10 2.09
N ILE A 129 -15.34 2.05 1.36
CA ILE A 129 -13.92 2.13 1.03
C ILE A 129 -13.38 3.44 1.59
N HIS A 130 -12.28 3.36 2.33
CA HIS A 130 -11.57 4.51 2.91
C HIS A 130 -10.07 4.41 2.65
N PHE A 131 -9.44 5.52 2.27
CA PHE A 131 -7.99 5.62 2.10
C PHE A 131 -7.37 6.27 3.34
N ALA A 132 -6.61 5.48 4.10
CA ALA A 132 -6.21 5.79 5.48
C ALA A 132 -5.24 6.97 5.63
N GLY A 133 -4.41 7.26 4.63
CA GLY A 133 -3.44 8.34 4.67
C GLY A 133 -2.57 8.32 5.93
N GLU A 134 -2.53 9.45 6.66
CA GLU A 134 -1.71 9.61 7.87
C GLU A 134 -1.99 8.60 8.98
N SER A 135 -3.25 8.17 9.13
CA SER A 135 -3.61 7.17 10.16
C SER A 135 -2.89 5.84 9.96
N TYR A 136 -2.50 5.54 8.71
CA TYR A 136 -1.63 4.42 8.39
C TYR A 136 -0.15 4.79 8.48
N THR A 137 0.29 5.87 7.82
CA THR A 137 1.72 6.16 7.67
C THR A 137 2.44 6.46 8.99
N LYS A 138 1.72 6.97 10.00
CA LYS A 138 2.23 7.17 11.38
C LYS A 138 2.51 5.87 12.12
N THR A 139 1.82 4.79 11.78
CA THR A 139 2.03 3.45 12.38
C THR A 139 3.11 2.64 11.65
N ALA A 140 3.48 3.07 10.45
CA ALA A 140 4.50 2.43 9.62
C ALA A 140 5.45 3.47 9.00
N PRO A 141 6.19 4.27 9.79
CA PRO A 141 7.22 5.16 9.26
C PRO A 141 8.19 4.43 8.34
N LEU A 142 8.45 5.04 7.19
CA LEU A 142 9.34 4.51 6.16
C LEU A 142 10.49 5.50 5.98
N THR A 143 11.72 5.00 6.05
CA THR A 143 12.94 5.80 5.82
C THR A 143 13.72 5.17 4.67
N ILE A 144 14.06 5.98 3.66
CA ILE A 144 14.69 5.50 2.43
C ILE A 144 15.99 6.28 2.23
N THR A 145 17.04 5.56 1.84
CA THR A 145 18.37 6.12 1.58
C THR A 145 18.91 5.56 0.27
N PRO A 146 19.27 6.39 -0.74
CA PRO A 146 19.16 7.85 -0.77
C PRO A 146 17.71 8.33 -0.62
N LYS A 147 17.53 9.61 -0.24
CA LYS A 147 16.20 10.18 -0.06
C LYS A 147 15.46 10.20 -1.40
N GLU A 148 14.20 9.75 -1.39
CA GLU A 148 13.32 9.82 -2.54
C GLU A 148 12.84 11.26 -2.80
N ASP A 149 12.71 11.59 -4.08
CA ASP A 149 12.16 12.88 -4.53
C ASP A 149 10.64 12.88 -4.49
N SER A 150 10.03 11.71 -4.70
CA SER A 150 8.57 11.52 -4.71
C SER A 150 8.18 10.27 -3.92
N LEU A 151 7.25 10.42 -2.95
CA LEU A 151 6.73 9.31 -2.15
C LEU A 151 5.20 9.27 -2.19
N LEU A 152 4.65 8.20 -2.76
CA LEU A 152 3.21 7.90 -2.73
C LEU A 152 2.95 6.71 -1.82
N ARG A 153 2.06 6.88 -0.83
CA ARG A 153 1.64 5.81 0.09
C ARG A 153 0.12 5.66 0.08
N VAL A 154 -0.38 4.58 -0.53
CA VAL A 154 -1.81 4.30 -0.67
C VAL A 154 -2.19 3.12 0.19
N PHE A 155 -2.91 3.37 1.29
CA PHE A 155 -3.43 2.30 2.13
C PHE A 155 -4.95 2.34 2.16
N MET A 156 -5.59 1.37 1.51
CA MET A 156 -7.05 1.31 1.39
C MET A 156 -7.62 0.31 2.38
N VAL A 157 -8.57 0.74 3.19
CA VAL A 157 -9.40 -0.16 4.00
C VAL A 157 -10.80 -0.26 3.42
N PHE A 158 -11.42 -1.42 3.58
CA PHE A 158 -12.81 -1.60 3.19
C PHE A 158 -13.60 -2.41 4.20
N LYS A 159 -14.91 -2.18 4.23
CA LYS A 159 -15.89 -2.87 5.05
C LYS A 159 -17.11 -3.23 4.22
N ALA A 160 -17.55 -4.48 4.29
CA ALA A 160 -18.80 -4.90 3.65
C ALA A 160 -20.02 -4.25 4.32
N LEU A 161 -20.99 -3.84 3.53
CA LEU A 161 -22.24 -3.23 3.97
C LEU A 161 -23.44 -3.94 3.33
N GLN A 162 -24.52 -4.11 4.09
CA GLN A 162 -25.79 -4.64 3.58
C GLN A 162 -26.60 -3.55 2.86
N GLU A 163 -26.53 -2.32 3.38
CA GLU A 163 -27.22 -1.15 2.83
C GLU A 163 -26.23 0.00 2.67
N PRO A 164 -26.45 0.93 1.72
CA PRO A 164 -25.56 2.07 1.55
C PRO A 164 -25.72 3.05 2.70
N ILE A 165 -24.63 3.70 3.08
CA ILE A 165 -24.61 4.79 4.06
C ILE A 165 -24.10 6.06 3.41
N GLU A 166 -24.42 7.21 3.99
CA GLU A 166 -23.87 8.49 3.56
C GLU A 166 -22.48 8.69 4.18
N VAL A 167 -21.50 9.04 3.34
CA VAL A 167 -20.14 9.39 3.76
C VAL A 167 -19.64 10.58 2.97
N LYS A 168 -18.75 11.36 3.57
CA LYS A 168 -18.09 12.47 2.87
C LYS A 168 -17.02 11.91 1.93
N ALA A 169 -17.13 12.18 0.64
CA ALA A 169 -16.14 11.75 -0.34
C ALA A 169 -14.74 12.28 -0.01
N GLN A 170 -13.73 11.41 -0.08
CA GLN A 170 -12.33 11.82 0.02
C GLN A 170 -11.87 12.47 -1.28
N THR A 171 -11.03 13.48 -1.16
CA THR A 171 -10.34 14.13 -2.28
C THR A 171 -8.85 13.82 -2.20
N PHE A 172 -8.19 13.79 -3.35
CA PHE A 172 -6.77 13.50 -3.46
C PHE A 172 -6.10 14.58 -4.29
N GLU A 173 -4.96 15.07 -3.82
CA GLU A 173 -4.11 15.92 -4.63
C GLU A 173 -3.45 15.07 -5.72
N PRO A 174 -3.29 15.59 -6.95
CA PRO A 174 -2.56 14.89 -7.99
C PRO A 174 -1.13 14.54 -7.55
N PHE A 175 -0.74 13.28 -7.71
CA PHE A 175 0.63 12.86 -7.42
C PHE A 175 1.51 13.02 -8.66
N GLU A 176 2.54 13.87 -8.55
CA GLU A 176 3.56 14.05 -9.57
C GLU A 176 4.79 13.17 -9.28
N ARG A 177 5.22 12.41 -10.29
CA ARG A 177 6.44 11.58 -10.20
C ARG A 177 7.63 12.37 -10.71
N LYS A 178 8.54 12.74 -9.80
CA LYS A 178 9.79 13.45 -10.07
C LYS A 178 10.95 12.65 -9.50
N GLY A 179 12.05 12.58 -10.24
CA GLY A 179 13.29 11.93 -9.80
C GLY A 179 13.09 10.50 -9.28
N PHE A 180 13.81 10.16 -8.21
CA PHE A 180 13.64 8.90 -7.52
C PHE A 180 12.24 8.82 -6.86
N THR A 181 11.39 7.97 -7.43
CA THR A 181 10.01 7.78 -6.97
C THR A 181 9.85 6.48 -6.19
N VAL A 182 9.17 6.55 -5.06
CA VAL A 182 8.78 5.39 -4.24
C VAL A 182 7.27 5.33 -4.15
N VAL A 183 6.73 4.13 -4.35
CA VAL A 183 5.29 3.86 -4.21
C VAL A 183 5.09 2.72 -3.24
N GLU A 184 4.42 2.97 -2.13
CA GLU A 184 3.86 1.93 -1.29
C GLU A 184 2.36 1.83 -1.51
N ARG A 185 1.85 0.60 -1.67
CA ARG A 185 0.41 0.35 -1.58
C ARG A 185 0.09 -0.86 -0.74
N GLY A 186 -1.00 -0.78 0.01
CA GLY A 186 -1.46 -1.86 0.88
C GLY A 186 -2.93 -1.68 1.24
N GLY A 187 -3.46 -2.56 2.08
CA GLY A 187 -4.81 -2.37 2.57
C GLY A 187 -5.26 -3.38 3.61
N SER A 188 -6.44 -3.14 4.17
CA SER A 188 -7.04 -4.05 5.13
C SER A 188 -8.54 -4.21 4.91
N GLU A 189 -9.07 -5.33 5.38
CA GLU A 189 -10.51 -5.61 5.46
C GLU A 189 -10.93 -5.47 6.92
N LEU A 190 -12.00 -4.71 7.17
CA LEU A 190 -12.50 -4.34 8.50
C LEU A 190 -13.71 -5.17 8.94
#